data_AF-A0A1Z7ZHC1-F1
#
_entry.id   AF-A0A1Z7ZHC1-F1
#
_cell.length_a   1.000
_cell.length_b   1.000
_cell.length_c   1.000
_cell.angle_alpha   90.00
_cell.angle_beta   90.00
_cell.angle_gamma   90.00
#
_symmetry.space_group_name_H-M   'P 1'
#
loop_
_entity.id
_entity.type
_entity.pdbx_description
1 polymer ?
#
loop_
_entity_poly.entity_id
_entity_poly.type
_entity_poly.pdbx_seq_one_letter_code
_entity_poly.pdbx_strand_id
1 'polypeptide(L)' 'MDQSTKAWAETLAEGAPLAQKFGKQIMRQVHTFSYEETLALEAKIQTTCSTSQDSQAAVAAFFEKKKPVFIGK' A
#
# COMPACT_ATOMS: atom_id res chain seq x y z
N MET A 1 13.39 -0.15 -23.03
CA MET A 1 13.24 -0.14 -21.56
C MET A 1 14.04 -1.32 -21.04
N ASP A 2 14.87 -1.14 -20.02
CA ASP A 2 15.69 -2.22 -19.47
C ASP A 2 14.81 -3.33 -18.86
N GLN A 3 15.22 -4.60 -18.98
CA GLN A 3 14.47 -5.76 -18.50
C GLN A 3 14.20 -5.66 -16.99
N SER A 4 15.18 -5.15 -16.23
CA SER A 4 15.05 -4.93 -14.79
C SER A 4 13.94 -3.93 -14.46
N THR A 5 13.83 -2.84 -15.23
CA THR A 5 12.84 -1.79 -15.01
C THR A 5 11.42 -2.30 -15.28
N LYS A 6 11.25 -3.14 -16.32
CA LYS A 6 9.95 -3.75 -16.64
C LYS A 6 9.50 -4.71 -15.54
N ALA A 7 10.39 -5.59 -15.09
CA ALA A 7 10.10 -6.54 -14.00
C ALA A 7 9.73 -5.83 -12.69
N TRP A 8 10.40 -4.71 -12.39
CA TRP A 8 10.08 -3.89 -11.24
C TRP A 8 8.69 -3.23 -11.36
N ALA A 9 8.38 -2.67 -12.53
CA ALA A 9 7.07 -2.08 -12.79
C ALA A 9 5.94 -3.10 -12.67
N GLU A 10 6.16 -4.33 -13.14
CA GLU A 10 5.21 -5.45 -12.99
C GLU A 10 4.99 -5.79 -11.52
N THR A 11 6.06 -5.90 -10.73
CA THR A 11 5.97 -6.16 -9.28
C THR A 11 5.18 -5.08 -8.54
N LEU A 12 5.37 -3.81 -8.90
CA LEU A 12 4.61 -2.71 -8.33
C LEU A 12 3.13 -2.77 -8.74
N ALA A 13 2.84 -3.04 -10.02
CA ALA A 13 1.49 -3.13 -10.55
C ALA A 13 0.67 -4.27 -9.93
N GLU A 14 1.33 -5.33 -9.48
CA GLU A 14 0.71 -6.45 -8.76
C GLU A 14 0.48 -6.19 -7.27
N GLY A 15 0.92 -5.07 -6.70
CA GLY A 15 0.74 -4.75 -5.28
C GLY A 15 -0.52 -3.93 -5.00
N ALA A 16 -0.86 -3.74 -3.72
CA ALA A 16 -2.08 -3.04 -3.29
C ALA A 16 -2.02 -1.53 -3.62
N PRO A 17 -2.82 -1.01 -4.58
CA PRO A 17 -2.66 0.36 -5.07
C PRO A 17 -2.92 1.43 -4.01
N LEU A 18 -3.91 1.20 -3.13
CA LEU A 18 -4.23 2.15 -2.05
C LEU A 18 -3.09 2.23 -1.02
N ALA A 19 -2.57 1.09 -0.58
CA ALA A 19 -1.46 1.04 0.36
C ALA A 19 -0.19 1.69 -0.21
N GLN A 20 0.15 1.42 -1.48
CA GLN A 20 1.30 2.04 -2.13
C GLN A 20 1.13 3.56 -2.30
N LYS A 21 -0.05 4.02 -2.72
CA LYS A 21 -0.37 5.44 -2.86
C LYS A 21 -0.18 6.17 -1.52
N PHE A 22 -0.79 5.64 -0.47
CA PHE A 22 -0.77 6.30 0.83
C PHE A 22 0.58 6.19 1.54
N GLY A 23 1.27 5.05 1.42
CA GLY A 23 2.65 4.93 1.91
C GLY A 23 3.56 5.98 1.27
N LYS A 24 3.46 6.17 -0.05
CA LYS A 24 4.20 7.24 -0.74
C LYS A 24 3.79 8.64 -0.29
N GLN A 25 2.52 8.86 0.05
CA GLN A 25 2.05 10.14 0.57
C GLN A 25 2.67 10.45 1.94
N ILE A 26 2.65 9.49 2.87
CA ILE A 26 3.26 9.61 4.20
C ILE A 26 4.75 9.92 4.06
N MET A 27 5.49 9.13 3.26
CA MET A 27 6.92 9.33 3.04
C MET A 27 7.28 10.71 2.46
N ARG A 28 6.36 11.39 1.79
CA ARG A 28 6.58 12.77 1.33
C ARG A 28 6.32 13.78 2.45
N GLN A 29 5.33 13.53 3.29
CA GLN A 29 4.88 14.44 4.34
C GLN A 29 5.80 14.44 5.57
N VAL A 30 6.49 13.32 5.85
CA VAL A 30 7.45 13.22 6.96
C VAL A 30 8.59 14.26 6.89
N HIS A 31 8.86 14.82 5.71
CA HIS A 31 9.89 15.85 5.54
C HIS A 31 9.47 17.23 6.04
N THR A 32 8.17 17.46 6.21
CA THR A 32 7.60 18.78 6.55
C THR A 32 6.74 18.77 7.81
N PHE A 33 6.29 17.60 8.25
CA PHE A 33 5.40 17.43 9.39
C PHE A 33 6.19 17.14 10.67
N SER A 34 5.62 17.49 11.82
CA SER A 34 6.08 16.98 13.11
C SER A 34 5.84 15.47 13.21
N TYR A 35 6.42 14.87 14.25
CA TYR A 35 6.16 13.47 14.58
C TYR A 35 4.67 13.22 14.84
N GLU A 36 4.03 14.07 15.64
CA GLU A 36 2.62 13.95 16.01
C GLU A 36 1.69 14.11 14.80
N GLU A 37 2.00 15.05 13.90
CA GLU A 37 1.25 15.26 12.65
C GLU A 37 1.38 14.04 11.73
N THR A 38 2.58 13.48 11.61
CA THR A 38 2.84 12.27 10.83
C THR A 38 2.11 11.07 11.40
N LEU A 39 2.17 10.87 12.72
CA LEU A 39 1.49 9.77 13.40
C LEU A 39 -0.04 9.85 13.24
N ALA A 40 -0.61 11.06 13.35
CA ALA A 40 -2.04 11.28 13.16
C ALA A 40 -2.47 10.98 11.71
N LEU A 41 -1.66 11.38 10.74
CA LEU A 41 -1.86 11.06 9.32
C LEU A 41 -1.80 9.55 9.08
N GLU A 42 -0.78 8.87 9.60
CA GLU A 42 -0.61 7.42 9.48
C GLU A 42 -1.81 6.68 10.03
N ALA A 43 -2.28 7.05 11.23
CA ALA A 43 -3.46 6.43 11.85
C ALA A 43 -4.70 6.54 10.95
N LYS A 44 -4.97 7.71 10.37
CA LYS A 44 -6.11 7.92 9.47
C LYS A 44 -6.00 7.08 8.19
N ILE A 45 -4.82 7.05 7.58
CA ILE A 45 -4.54 6.26 6.39
C ILE A 45 -4.68 4.76 6.71
N GLN A 46 -4.17 4.32 7.86
CA GLN A 46 -4.21 2.93 8.27
C GLN A 46 -5.64 2.42 8.37
N THR A 47 -6.57 3.21 8.92
CA THR A 47 -8.01 2.87 8.93
C THR A 47 -8.58 2.70 7.52
N THR A 48 -8.17 3.56 6.58
CA THR A 48 -8.62 3.47 5.17
C THR A 48 -8.06 2.21 4.51
N CYS A 49 -6.78 1.91 4.70
CA CYS A 49 -6.13 0.74 4.14
C CYS A 49 -6.68 -0.56 4.75
N SER A 50 -6.85 -0.62 6.08
CA SER A 50 -7.26 -1.85 6.77
C SER A 50 -8.69 -2.27 6.45
N THR A 51 -9.56 -1.32 6.16
CA THR A 51 -10.97 -1.56 5.79
C THR A 51 -11.19 -1.77 4.29
N SER A 52 -10.15 -1.61 3.46
CA SER A 52 -10.20 -1.85 2.01
C SER A 52 -10.49 -3.31 1.66
N GLN A 53 -11.03 -3.55 0.46
CA GLN A 53 -11.19 -4.89 -0.09
C GLN A 53 -9.83 -5.56 -0.31
N ASP A 54 -8.83 -4.77 -0.70
CA ASP A 54 -7.46 -5.26 -0.88
C ASP A 54 -6.87 -5.84 0.42
N SER A 55 -7.14 -5.20 1.57
CA SER A 55 -6.73 -5.70 2.89
C SER A 55 -7.45 -7.01 3.23
N GLN A 56 -8.75 -7.08 3.01
CA GLN A 56 -9.54 -8.29 3.27
C GLN A 56 -9.08 -9.46 2.39
N ALA A 57 -8.85 -9.20 1.10
CA ALA A 57 -8.33 -10.17 0.14
C ALA A 57 -6.91 -10.63 0.50
N ALA A 58 -6.05 -9.72 0.96
CA ALA A 58 -4.70 -10.05 1.42
C ALA A 58 -4.73 -11.02 2.59
N VAL A 59 -5.57 -10.74 3.59
CA VAL A 59 -5.71 -11.58 4.79
C VAL A 59 -6.24 -12.95 4.40
N ALA A 60 -7.30 -13.02 3.56
CA ALA A 60 -7.84 -14.28 3.08
C ALA A 60 -6.80 -15.10 2.29
N ALA A 61 -6.11 -14.48 1.33
CA ALA A 61 -5.07 -15.12 0.53
C ALA A 61 -3.90 -15.63 1.38
N PHE A 62 -3.53 -14.91 2.44
CA PHE A 62 -2.51 -15.34 3.40
C PHE A 62 -2.89 -16.65 4.10
N PHE A 63 -4.13 -16.74 4.62
CA PHE A 63 -4.62 -17.97 5.25
C PHE A 63 -4.78 -19.12 4.24
N GLU A 64 -5.15 -18.80 3.00
CA GLU A 64 -5.25 -19.78 1.90
C GLU A 64 -3.90 -20.17 1.28
N LYS A 65 -2.79 -19.53 1.68
CA LYS A 65 -1.45 -19.70 1.09
C LYS A 65 -1.43 -19.47 -0.43
N LYS A 66 -2.20 -18.48 -0.89
CA LYS A 66 -2.27 -18.08 -2.31
C LYS A 66 -1.77 -16.65 -2.48
N LYS A 67 -1.45 -16.30 -3.74
CA LYS A 67 -1.11 -14.91 -4.10
C LYS A 67 -2.37 -14.05 -4.06
N PRO A 68 -2.37 -12.91 -3.35
CA PRO A 68 -3.51 -11.98 -3.37
C PRO A 68 -3.62 -11.28 -4.72
N VAL A 69 -4.84 -10.90 -5.09
CA VAL A 69 -5.13 -10.05 -6.27
C VAL A 69 -5.71 -8.74 -5.74
N PHE A 70 -5.04 -7.63 -6.03
CA PHE A 70 -5.46 -6.31 -5.59
C PHE A 70 -6.19 -5.56 -6.71
N ILE A 71 -7.26 -4.87 -6.34
CA ILE A 71 -8.14 -4.13 -7.25
C ILE A 71 -8.21 -2.63 -6.92
N GLY A 72 -7.54 -2.17 -5.86
CA GLY A 72 -7.48 -0.76 -5.48
C GLY A 72 -8.77 -0.23 -4.84
N LYS A 73 -9.50 -1.08 -4.12
CA LYS A 73 -10.76 -0.74 -3.44
C LYS A 73 -10.74 -1.21 -2.00
#